data_AF-A0A6A8GDF1-F1
#
_entry.id   AF-A0A6A8GDF1-F1
#
_cell.length_a   1.000
_cell.length_b   1.000
_cell.length_c   1.000
_cell.angle_alpha   90.00
_cell.angle_beta   90.00
_cell.angle_gamma   90.00
#
_symmetry.space_group_name_H-M   'P 1'
#
loop_
_entity.id
_entity.type
_entity.pdbx_description
1 polymer ?
#
loop_
_entity_poly.entity_id
_entity_poly.type
_entity_poly.pdbx_seq_one_letter_code
_entity_poly.pdbx_strand_id
1 'polypeptide(L)'
;MPEPTELVQVNVVDDLGCDPTGNDPCASKLQGGLEDGVALVFPSGTYRVEDRLDISGFEAIGLVGDGAVKLVPPNGYNNFLIDVGEVGQFFLRGIDIDITANDTTAGVRVICRDSFEIADVEYLGRGNHPDNRVVHSMILGLTTESGRGLIRDFRALQGSAIGHYKNGDGRAGISIGPWNFGTVRIENCHLEEFGNNGIYASRTSGNVEVVGGLFRNNNVASIRISGNGSFVSGATVEVDMGEYTGPLTQLDSQFNTRGIAIEQGPADKQNGALVRDCTIRIKETPRSKGGINLFPTGRTVTVQNTTIEIDADGVPAVYRSPLEPQGRFEPATGPHWVNLENVRITGKAGGLAGVMLYDAPNSVVRNCTIDQSGPDRDGIFMVNSVSTLIDGGSVTTTRYPFVVGVNGQAETNACLLQFESNPQVQPSSRSSGPIRTGSTVVIDESEYRVDGGGVLGMDNCVATADLVRLANKENTLAITGTNNGQLEWLRFVAQ
;
A
#
# COMPACT_ATOMS: atom_id res chain seq x y z
N MET A 1 6.32 21.12 -12.11
CA MET A 1 7.76 21.07 -11.80
C MET A 1 8.30 22.47 -12.00
N PRO A 2 9.25 22.96 -11.18
CA PRO A 2 10.06 24.12 -11.54
C PRO A 2 10.72 23.89 -12.91
N GLU A 3 10.95 24.96 -13.68
CA GLU A 3 11.70 24.83 -14.94
C GLU A 3 13.11 24.30 -14.65
N PRO A 4 13.59 23.29 -15.40
CA PRO A 4 14.94 22.77 -15.21
C PRO A 4 15.97 23.86 -15.43
N THR A 5 16.91 24.03 -14.49
CA THR A 5 18.10 24.86 -14.72
C THR A 5 18.89 24.29 -15.90
N GLU A 6 19.35 25.15 -16.82
CA GLU A 6 20.28 24.74 -17.86
C GLU A 6 21.64 24.44 -17.22
N LEU A 7 22.13 23.21 -17.39
CA LEU A 7 23.38 22.74 -16.79
C LEU A 7 24.49 22.68 -17.84
N VAL A 8 25.68 23.12 -17.44
CA VAL A 8 26.91 22.91 -18.23
C VAL A 8 27.24 21.42 -18.23
N GLN A 9 27.43 20.84 -19.41
CA GLN A 9 27.72 19.42 -19.55
C GLN A 9 29.22 19.16 -19.44
N VAL A 10 29.60 18.18 -18.62
CA VAL A 10 30.97 17.68 -18.46
C VAL A 10 30.96 16.19 -18.80
N ASN A 11 31.72 15.79 -19.82
CA ASN A 11 31.83 14.39 -20.21
C ASN A 11 32.76 13.65 -19.24
N VAL A 12 32.23 12.66 -18.53
CA VAL A 12 33.00 11.96 -17.48
C VAL A 12 34.21 11.19 -18.03
N VAL A 13 34.19 10.79 -19.30
CA VAL A 13 35.31 10.07 -19.94
C VAL A 13 36.33 11.07 -20.49
N ASP A 14 35.89 11.99 -21.35
CA ASP A 14 36.79 12.88 -22.07
C ASP A 14 37.38 13.97 -21.16
N ASP A 15 36.57 14.51 -20.24
CA ASP A 15 36.99 15.62 -19.37
C ASP A 15 37.53 15.16 -18.01
N LEU A 16 36.94 14.10 -17.43
CA LEU A 16 37.32 13.59 -16.09
C LEU A 16 38.17 12.31 -16.15
N GLY A 17 38.31 11.68 -17.32
CA GLY A 17 39.13 10.49 -17.51
C GLY A 17 38.56 9.22 -16.87
N CYS A 18 37.24 9.12 -16.66
CA CYS A 18 36.58 7.90 -16.17
C CYS A 18 36.75 6.75 -17.16
N ASP A 19 36.91 5.52 -16.64
CA ASP A 19 37.00 4.32 -17.46
C ASP A 19 35.59 3.73 -17.72
N PRO A 20 35.11 3.75 -18.98
CA PRO A 20 33.79 3.21 -19.34
C PRO A 20 33.78 1.68 -19.47
N THR A 21 34.91 1.00 -19.26
CA THR A 21 35.01 -0.47 -19.34
C THR A 21 34.84 -1.16 -17.99
N GLY A 22 34.92 -0.41 -16.89
CA GLY A 22 34.73 -0.89 -15.53
C GLY A 22 35.97 -1.53 -14.90
N ASN A 23 37.14 -1.40 -15.52
CA ASN A 23 38.39 -1.90 -14.96
C ASN A 23 38.91 -0.97 -13.85
N ASP A 24 38.88 0.34 -14.10
CA ASP A 24 39.35 1.35 -13.16
C ASP A 24 38.19 2.08 -12.45
N PRO A 25 38.32 2.38 -11.14
CA PRO A 25 37.31 3.12 -10.40
C PRO A 25 37.19 4.57 -10.85
N CYS A 26 35.96 5.08 -10.83
CA CYS A 26 35.61 6.43 -11.29
C CYS A 26 35.19 7.39 -10.17
N ALA A 27 34.92 6.90 -8.95
CA ALA A 27 34.31 7.69 -7.87
C ALA A 27 35.05 9.00 -7.55
N SER A 28 36.38 8.97 -7.41
CA SER A 28 37.19 10.16 -7.11
C SER A 28 37.22 11.18 -8.26
N LYS A 29 37.20 10.70 -9.51
CA LYS A 29 37.13 11.54 -10.72
C LYS A 29 35.77 12.24 -10.81
N LEU A 30 34.69 11.50 -10.55
CA LEU A 30 33.33 12.05 -10.48
C LEU A 30 33.23 13.10 -9.37
N GLN A 31 33.74 12.80 -8.17
CA GLN A 31 33.73 13.74 -7.04
C GLN A 31 34.47 15.05 -7.37
N GLY A 32 35.60 14.96 -8.09
CA GLY A 32 36.37 16.12 -8.53
C GLY A 32 35.71 16.96 -9.63
N GLY A 33 34.73 16.40 -10.35
CA GLY A 33 33.97 17.10 -11.38
C GLY A 33 32.65 17.71 -10.90
N LEU A 34 32.29 17.55 -9.63
CA LEU A 34 31.06 18.14 -9.09
C LEU A 34 31.23 19.65 -8.91
N GLU A 35 30.44 20.43 -9.63
CA GLU A 35 30.37 21.88 -9.51
C GLU A 35 28.91 22.35 -9.61
N ASP A 36 28.62 23.55 -9.10
CA ASP A 36 27.29 24.13 -9.21
C ASP A 36 26.94 24.44 -10.67
N GLY A 37 25.72 24.10 -11.08
CA GLY A 37 25.26 24.28 -12.45
C GLY A 37 25.83 23.27 -13.45
N VAL A 38 26.42 22.16 -13.00
CA VAL A 38 27.01 21.13 -13.87
C VAL A 38 26.15 19.86 -13.96
N ALA A 39 26.12 19.25 -15.15
CA ALA A 39 25.69 17.89 -15.37
C ALA A 39 26.88 17.01 -15.77
N LEU A 40 27.16 15.97 -14.98
CA LEU A 40 28.09 14.92 -15.35
C LEU A 40 27.41 13.99 -16.37
N VAL A 41 27.93 13.98 -17.60
CA VAL A 41 27.38 13.21 -18.72
C VAL A 41 28.22 11.95 -18.92
N PHE A 42 27.58 10.79 -18.83
CA PHE A 42 28.15 9.47 -18.97
C PHE A 42 27.88 8.92 -20.37
N PRO A 43 28.88 8.82 -21.25
CA PRO A 43 28.74 8.01 -22.45
C PRO A 43 28.39 6.55 -22.13
N SER A 44 27.87 5.81 -23.11
CA SER A 44 27.59 4.38 -22.95
C SER A 44 28.81 3.62 -22.39
N GLY A 45 28.60 2.85 -21.34
CA GLY A 45 29.69 2.19 -20.62
C GLY A 45 29.28 1.62 -19.28
N THR A 46 30.20 0.86 -18.70
CA THR A 46 30.12 0.30 -17.36
C THR A 46 31.14 1.01 -16.50
N TYR A 47 30.69 1.75 -15.50
CA TYR A 47 31.53 2.56 -14.64
C TYR A 47 31.60 1.95 -13.25
N ARG A 48 32.81 1.57 -12.83
CA ARG A 48 33.05 1.03 -11.50
C ARG A 48 33.09 2.18 -10.49
N VAL A 49 32.22 2.13 -9.49
CA VAL A 49 32.08 3.17 -8.47
C VAL A 49 32.32 2.52 -7.11
N GLU A 50 33.58 2.51 -6.65
CA GLU A 50 33.96 1.80 -5.43
C GLU A 50 33.51 2.50 -4.14
N ASP A 51 33.48 3.83 -4.19
CA ASP A 51 33.13 4.69 -3.08
C ASP A 51 31.83 5.44 -3.36
N ARG A 52 31.17 5.85 -2.28
CA ARG A 52 29.99 6.71 -2.33
C ARG A 52 30.30 8.03 -3.05
N LEU A 53 29.44 8.45 -3.96
CA LEU A 53 29.44 9.80 -4.54
C LEU A 53 28.65 10.74 -3.63
N ASP A 54 29.35 11.70 -3.04
CA ASP A 54 28.81 12.67 -2.08
C ASP A 54 28.48 14.00 -2.77
N ILE A 55 27.19 14.30 -2.91
CA ILE A 55 26.70 15.48 -3.63
C ILE A 55 25.98 16.40 -2.65
N SER A 56 26.61 17.50 -2.24
CA SER A 56 26.01 18.44 -1.31
C SER A 56 26.44 19.88 -1.50
N GLY A 57 25.55 20.81 -1.16
CA GLY A 57 25.85 22.25 -1.15
C GLY A 57 25.81 22.94 -2.51
N PHE A 58 25.11 22.35 -3.50
CA PHE A 58 24.92 22.91 -4.84
C PHE A 58 23.51 23.48 -5.03
N GLU A 59 23.35 24.50 -5.85
CA GLU A 59 22.04 25.01 -6.28
C GLU A 59 21.43 24.11 -7.37
N ALA A 60 22.22 23.62 -8.31
CA ALA A 60 21.76 22.66 -9.31
C ALA A 60 22.88 21.72 -9.77
N ILE A 61 22.60 20.41 -9.85
CA ILE A 61 23.57 19.42 -10.35
C ILE A 61 22.87 18.20 -10.97
N GLY A 62 23.50 17.57 -11.95
CA GLY A 62 22.94 16.42 -12.67
C GLY A 62 23.92 15.28 -12.91
N LEU A 63 23.38 14.06 -12.99
CA LEU A 63 24.02 12.85 -13.50
C LEU A 63 23.18 12.34 -14.67
N VAL A 64 23.75 12.28 -15.87
CA VAL A 64 22.99 12.00 -17.10
C VAL A 64 23.71 10.95 -17.94
N GLY A 65 23.01 9.87 -18.27
CA GLY A 65 23.49 8.87 -19.22
C GLY A 65 23.20 9.25 -20.67
N ASP A 66 24.16 8.99 -21.54
CA ASP A 66 24.06 9.07 -23.00
C ASP A 66 24.21 7.67 -23.61
N GLY A 67 23.07 6.99 -23.71
CA GLY A 67 22.94 5.59 -24.14
C GLY A 67 22.95 4.61 -22.97
N ALA A 68 23.57 3.44 -23.14
CA ALA A 68 23.52 2.36 -22.15
C ALA A 68 24.61 2.56 -21.09
N VAL A 69 24.24 3.11 -19.93
CA VAL A 69 25.15 3.44 -18.82
C VAL A 69 24.83 2.61 -17.59
N LYS A 70 25.87 2.04 -16.97
CA LYS A 70 25.76 1.30 -15.71
C LYS A 70 26.75 1.82 -14.68
N LEU A 71 26.30 2.04 -13.46
CA LEU A 71 27.17 2.20 -12.29
C LEU A 71 27.24 0.87 -11.53
N VAL A 72 28.46 0.41 -11.26
CA VAL A 72 28.73 -0.88 -10.64
C VAL A 72 29.44 -0.67 -9.30
N PRO A 73 28.78 -0.90 -8.15
CA PRO A 73 29.43 -0.92 -6.85
C PRO A 73 30.34 -2.15 -6.67
N PRO A 74 31.20 -2.18 -5.64
CA PRO A 74 31.98 -3.36 -5.28
C PRO A 74 31.11 -4.59 -4.96
N ASN A 75 31.70 -5.77 -5.09
CA ASN A 75 31.13 -7.00 -4.55
C ASN A 75 30.99 -6.90 -3.01
N GLY A 76 29.85 -7.29 -2.45
CA GLY A 76 29.57 -7.13 -1.02
C GLY A 76 29.13 -5.72 -0.58
N TYR A 77 28.78 -4.83 -1.52
CA TYR A 77 28.42 -3.44 -1.18
C TYR A 77 27.03 -3.36 -0.52
N ASN A 78 26.89 -2.49 0.49
CA ASN A 78 25.63 -2.23 1.19
C ASN A 78 25.59 -0.82 1.78
N ASN A 79 25.63 0.19 0.91
CA ASN A 79 25.56 1.60 1.31
C ASN A 79 24.93 2.46 0.19
N PHE A 80 24.88 3.78 0.39
CA PHE A 80 24.50 4.71 -0.67
C PHE A 80 25.65 4.84 -1.68
N LEU A 81 25.37 4.47 -2.93
CA LEU A 81 26.29 4.69 -4.04
C LEU A 81 26.27 6.16 -4.48
N ILE A 82 25.08 6.78 -4.43
CA ILE A 82 24.86 8.21 -4.67
C ILE A 82 24.12 8.75 -3.45
N ASP A 83 24.66 9.81 -2.86
CA ASP A 83 24.06 10.48 -1.71
C ASP A 83 24.00 11.99 -1.92
N VAL A 84 22.78 12.50 -2.14
CA VAL A 84 22.49 13.89 -2.40
C VAL A 84 21.81 14.51 -1.18
N GLY A 85 22.38 15.61 -0.66
CA GLY A 85 21.86 16.36 0.47
C GLY A 85 22.08 17.86 0.33
N GLU A 86 21.13 18.67 0.83
CA GLU A 86 21.22 20.14 0.81
C GLU A 86 21.36 20.78 -0.59
N VAL A 87 20.96 20.05 -1.65
CA VAL A 87 20.99 20.53 -3.03
C VAL A 87 19.68 21.23 -3.41
N GLY A 88 19.73 22.34 -4.14
CA GLY A 88 18.54 23.02 -4.68
C GLY A 88 17.76 22.12 -5.65
N GLN A 89 18.38 21.77 -6.78
CA GLN A 89 17.84 20.92 -7.84
C GLN A 89 18.77 19.78 -8.22
N PHE A 90 18.25 18.55 -8.30
CA PHE A 90 19.03 17.37 -8.69
C PHE A 90 18.41 16.60 -9.87
N PHE A 91 19.24 16.13 -10.80
CA PHE A 91 18.80 15.31 -11.92
C PHE A 91 19.58 13.97 -11.97
N LEU A 92 18.87 12.86 -12.10
CA LEU A 92 19.45 11.54 -12.42
C LEU A 92 18.67 10.93 -13.57
N ARG A 93 19.29 10.76 -14.74
CA ARG A 93 18.59 10.27 -15.94
C ARG A 93 19.39 9.24 -16.71
N GLY A 94 18.78 8.14 -17.13
CA GLY A 94 19.36 7.18 -18.09
C GLY A 94 20.58 6.42 -17.58
N ILE A 95 20.65 6.16 -16.26
CA ILE A 95 21.80 5.50 -15.62
C ILE A 95 21.28 4.33 -14.77
N ASP A 96 21.66 3.12 -15.15
CA ASP A 96 21.32 1.91 -14.41
C ASP A 96 22.29 1.66 -13.26
N ILE A 97 21.81 0.97 -12.22
CA ILE A 97 22.62 0.54 -11.07
C ILE A 97 22.74 -0.99 -11.09
N ASP A 98 23.94 -1.51 -11.36
CA ASP A 98 24.17 -2.94 -11.49
C ASP A 98 24.61 -3.57 -10.17
N ILE A 99 23.68 -4.26 -9.51
CA ILE A 99 23.90 -4.95 -8.24
C ILE A 99 23.95 -6.47 -8.43
N THR A 100 24.32 -6.97 -9.61
CA THR A 100 24.32 -8.42 -9.92
C THR A 100 25.40 -9.21 -9.18
N ALA A 101 26.39 -8.53 -8.60
CA ALA A 101 27.43 -9.16 -7.78
C ALA A 101 26.83 -9.83 -6.52
N ASN A 102 27.53 -10.85 -6.00
CA ASN A 102 27.04 -11.60 -4.86
C ASN A 102 27.02 -10.74 -3.61
N ASP A 103 25.97 -10.93 -2.80
CA ASP A 103 25.78 -10.19 -1.55
C ASP A 103 25.94 -8.68 -1.78
N THR A 104 25.50 -8.15 -2.92
CA THR A 104 25.64 -6.74 -3.28
C THR A 104 24.28 -6.07 -3.38
N THR A 105 24.24 -4.84 -2.88
CA THR A 105 23.13 -3.92 -3.03
C THR A 105 23.65 -2.50 -3.04
N ALA A 106 22.86 -1.54 -3.48
CA ALA A 106 23.20 -0.12 -3.43
C ALA A 106 21.96 0.72 -3.20
N GLY A 107 22.14 1.90 -2.60
CA GLY A 107 21.08 2.90 -2.47
C GLY A 107 21.43 4.19 -3.19
N VAL A 108 20.39 4.90 -3.61
CA VAL A 108 20.46 6.29 -4.07
C VAL A 108 19.62 7.12 -3.12
N ARG A 109 20.26 8.05 -2.41
CA ARG A 109 19.55 8.99 -1.52
C ARG A 109 19.51 10.37 -2.19
N VAL A 110 18.31 10.94 -2.28
CA VAL A 110 18.07 12.28 -2.83
C VAL A 110 17.19 13.07 -1.88
N ILE A 111 17.82 13.99 -1.13
CA ILE A 111 17.13 14.93 -0.26
C ILE A 111 17.47 16.35 -0.72
N CYS A 112 16.56 16.95 -1.50
CA CYS A 112 16.74 18.27 -2.11
C CYS A 112 15.90 19.34 -1.41
N ARG A 113 16.23 20.61 -1.63
CA ARG A 113 15.43 21.74 -1.15
C ARG A 113 14.22 21.98 -2.04
N ASP A 114 14.45 22.10 -3.35
CA ASP A 114 13.46 22.64 -4.29
C ASP A 114 12.93 21.59 -5.26
N SER A 115 13.81 20.82 -5.91
CA SER A 115 13.35 19.78 -6.83
C SER A 115 14.33 18.63 -7.01
N PHE A 116 13.79 17.51 -7.48
CA PHE A 116 14.59 16.47 -8.10
C PHE A 116 13.82 15.84 -9.26
N GLU A 117 14.54 15.35 -10.26
CA GLU A 117 14.01 14.43 -11.26
C GLU A 117 14.90 13.18 -11.34
N ILE A 118 14.28 12.01 -11.19
CA ILE A 118 14.88 10.72 -11.46
C ILE A 118 14.08 10.08 -12.60
N ALA A 119 14.70 9.79 -13.73
CA ALA A 119 13.98 9.24 -14.88
C ALA A 119 14.80 8.16 -15.59
N ASP A 120 14.14 7.09 -16.04
CA ASP A 120 14.79 6.03 -16.84
C ASP A 120 16.01 5.42 -16.12
N VAL A 121 15.73 4.73 -15.01
CA VAL A 121 16.75 4.11 -14.14
C VAL A 121 16.30 2.69 -13.81
N GLU A 122 17.16 1.70 -14.03
CA GLU A 122 16.93 0.32 -13.62
C GLU A 122 17.97 -0.17 -12.59
N TYR A 123 17.52 -0.88 -11.56
CA TYR A 123 18.40 -1.75 -10.78
C TYR A 123 18.50 -3.12 -11.43
N LEU A 124 19.71 -3.51 -11.84
CA LEU A 124 19.99 -4.82 -12.40
C LEU A 124 20.44 -5.78 -11.30
N GLY A 125 19.75 -6.91 -11.16
CA GLY A 125 20.08 -7.94 -10.16
C GLY A 125 19.32 -7.82 -8.85
N ARG A 126 19.58 -8.77 -7.94
CA ARG A 126 18.83 -8.92 -6.70
C ARG A 126 19.56 -8.37 -5.48
N GLY A 127 18.97 -7.37 -4.82
CA GLY A 127 19.55 -6.69 -3.65
C GLY A 127 19.51 -7.47 -2.35
N ASN A 128 19.98 -8.72 -2.37
CA ASN A 128 20.17 -9.54 -1.17
C ASN A 128 21.51 -9.20 -0.51
N HIS A 129 21.50 -9.09 0.82
CA HIS A 129 22.70 -8.86 1.59
C HIS A 129 22.65 -9.61 2.94
N PRO A 130 23.76 -10.19 3.43
CA PRO A 130 23.80 -10.91 4.70
C PRO A 130 23.54 -9.99 5.91
N ASP A 131 23.99 -8.73 5.86
CA ASP A 131 23.80 -7.75 6.94
C ASP A 131 22.36 -7.63 7.44
N ASN A 132 22.20 -7.40 8.73
CA ASN A 132 20.88 -7.21 9.35
C ASN A 132 20.16 -5.96 8.85
N ARG A 133 20.90 -4.94 8.38
CA ARG A 133 20.33 -3.73 7.79
C ARG A 133 20.76 -3.62 6.34
N VAL A 134 19.79 -3.52 5.44
CA VAL A 134 20.02 -3.46 4.00
C VAL A 134 19.55 -2.10 3.49
N VAL A 135 20.43 -1.39 2.78
CA VAL A 135 20.10 -0.09 2.21
C VAL A 135 18.89 -0.21 1.27
N HIS A 136 18.00 0.79 1.28
CA HIS A 136 16.88 0.87 0.32
C HIS A 136 17.38 1.27 -1.07
N SER A 137 16.62 0.97 -2.12
CA SER A 137 17.04 1.31 -3.49
C SER A 137 17.02 2.82 -3.72
N MET A 138 15.92 3.47 -3.30
CA MET A 138 15.72 4.92 -3.36
C MET A 138 15.30 5.46 -1.99
N ILE A 139 15.94 6.52 -1.53
CA ILE A 139 15.51 7.32 -0.38
C ILE A 139 15.29 8.75 -0.86
N LEU A 140 14.04 9.20 -0.89
CA LEU A 140 13.68 10.46 -1.54
C LEU A 140 13.03 11.42 -0.53
N GLY A 141 13.23 12.72 -0.74
CA GLY A 141 12.45 13.74 -0.05
C GLY A 141 12.85 15.17 -0.39
N LEU A 142 12.02 16.08 0.11
CA LEU A 142 12.17 17.51 -0.10
C LEU A 142 12.11 18.24 1.24
N THR A 143 13.05 19.15 1.48
CA THR A 143 13.14 19.87 2.75
C THR A 143 12.21 21.10 2.83
N THR A 144 11.52 21.45 1.73
CA THR A 144 10.56 22.57 1.67
C THR A 144 9.18 22.13 1.20
N GLU A 145 8.12 22.78 1.69
CA GLU A 145 6.72 22.46 1.32
C GLU A 145 6.41 22.76 -0.16
N SER A 146 7.07 23.78 -0.72
CA SER A 146 6.98 24.14 -2.14
C SER A 146 7.76 23.20 -3.05
N GLY A 147 8.66 22.37 -2.49
CA GLY A 147 9.51 21.48 -3.26
C GLY A 147 8.70 20.47 -4.08
N ARG A 148 9.22 20.08 -5.25
CA ARG A 148 8.58 19.11 -6.16
C ARG A 148 9.59 18.10 -6.68
N GLY A 149 9.34 16.83 -6.40
CA GLY A 149 10.19 15.72 -6.80
C GLY A 149 9.43 14.82 -7.76
N LEU A 150 10.10 14.37 -8.81
CA LEU A 150 9.57 13.40 -9.77
C LEU A 150 10.52 12.21 -9.85
N ILE A 151 9.99 11.01 -9.66
CA ILE A 151 10.62 9.78 -10.10
C ILE A 151 9.71 9.10 -11.11
N ARG A 152 10.23 8.83 -12.31
CA ARG A 152 9.45 8.20 -13.39
C ARG A 152 10.23 7.11 -14.10
N ASP A 153 9.50 6.11 -14.61
CA ASP A 153 10.08 5.01 -15.39
C ASP A 153 11.23 4.29 -14.64
N PHE A 154 11.14 4.25 -13.31
CA PHE A 154 12.10 3.57 -12.44
C PHE A 154 11.75 2.08 -12.30
N ARG A 155 12.74 1.20 -12.46
CA ARG A 155 12.53 -0.25 -12.48
C ARG A 155 13.45 -0.97 -11.48
N ALA A 156 12.88 -1.90 -10.73
CA ALA A 156 13.63 -2.85 -9.90
C ALA A 156 12.80 -4.13 -9.75
N LEU A 157 13.09 -5.11 -10.61
CA LEU A 157 12.28 -6.33 -10.74
C LEU A 157 12.68 -7.44 -9.77
N GLN A 158 13.86 -7.32 -9.19
CA GLN A 158 14.41 -8.30 -8.26
C GLN A 158 14.77 -7.59 -6.96
N GLY A 159 13.80 -6.94 -6.30
CA GLY A 159 14.07 -6.02 -5.18
C GLY A 159 14.98 -6.60 -4.10
N SER A 160 14.60 -7.75 -3.54
CA SER A 160 15.44 -8.60 -2.68
C SER A 160 14.79 -9.99 -2.54
N ALA A 161 15.07 -10.72 -1.47
CA ALA A 161 14.30 -11.88 -1.07
C ALA A 161 13.07 -11.41 -0.29
N ILE A 162 11.87 -11.83 -0.72
CA ILE A 162 10.59 -11.33 -0.19
C ILE A 162 10.39 -11.62 1.31
N GLY A 163 10.95 -12.71 1.82
CA GLY A 163 10.89 -13.04 3.25
C GLY A 163 11.87 -12.26 4.12
N HIS A 164 12.83 -11.52 3.52
CA HIS A 164 13.90 -10.84 4.25
C HIS A 164 13.49 -9.44 4.70
N TYR A 165 12.45 -9.36 5.56
CA TYR A 165 12.01 -8.10 6.15
C TYR A 165 13.00 -7.53 7.19
N LYS A 166 13.80 -8.41 7.80
CA LYS A 166 14.85 -8.08 8.78
C LYS A 166 14.39 -7.08 9.85
N ASN A 167 13.26 -7.37 10.49
CA ASN A 167 12.65 -6.53 11.53
C ASN A 167 12.34 -5.08 11.12
N GLY A 168 12.15 -4.83 9.82
CA GLY A 168 11.94 -3.48 9.27
C GLY A 168 13.15 -2.89 8.59
N ASP A 169 14.33 -3.51 8.76
CA ASP A 169 15.61 -3.06 8.19
C ASP A 169 15.94 -3.77 6.85
N GLY A 170 14.98 -4.51 6.29
CA GLY A 170 15.07 -5.09 4.95
C GLY A 170 14.98 -4.03 3.85
N ARG A 171 15.40 -4.39 2.64
CA ARG A 171 15.43 -3.50 1.47
C ARG A 171 14.03 -3.14 0.98
N ALA A 172 13.77 -1.84 0.86
CA ALA A 172 12.58 -1.29 0.22
C ALA A 172 12.94 -0.71 -1.17
N GLY A 173 11.95 -0.58 -2.04
CA GLY A 173 12.11 0.03 -3.36
C GLY A 173 12.32 1.54 -3.24
N ILE A 174 11.24 2.27 -2.94
CA ILE A 174 11.25 3.72 -2.73
C ILE A 174 10.84 4.02 -1.29
N SER A 175 11.66 4.77 -0.56
CA SER A 175 11.39 5.21 0.81
C SER A 175 11.28 6.73 0.89
N ILE A 176 10.16 7.22 1.42
CA ILE A 176 9.87 8.63 1.66
C ILE A 176 9.44 8.78 3.13
N GLY A 177 10.29 9.44 3.91
CA GLY A 177 10.17 9.47 5.36
C GLY A 177 9.85 10.85 5.94
N PRO A 178 10.15 11.06 7.23
CA PRO A 178 9.87 12.32 7.93
C PRO A 178 10.70 13.51 7.43
N TRP A 179 11.71 13.28 6.58
CA TRP A 179 12.51 14.32 5.93
C TRP A 179 11.83 14.95 4.70
N ASN A 180 10.65 14.48 4.30
CA ASN A 180 9.91 15.05 3.19
C ASN A 180 8.76 15.95 3.66
N PHE A 181 8.79 17.20 3.20
CA PHE A 181 7.79 18.24 3.44
C PHE A 181 7.09 18.67 2.15
N GLY A 182 7.73 18.46 0.99
CA GLY A 182 7.19 18.81 -0.32
C GLY A 182 6.30 17.73 -0.93
N THR A 183 6.15 17.75 -2.26
CA THR A 183 5.38 16.73 -3.00
C THR A 183 6.32 15.88 -3.83
N VAL A 184 6.28 14.56 -3.62
CA VAL A 184 7.00 13.58 -4.44
C VAL A 184 6.00 12.82 -5.29
N ARG A 185 6.17 12.89 -6.60
CA ARG A 185 5.41 12.13 -7.59
C ARG A 185 6.21 10.94 -8.08
N ILE A 186 5.60 9.76 -8.04
CA ILE A 186 6.11 8.47 -8.48
C ILE A 186 5.26 8.03 -9.67
N GLU A 187 5.82 8.02 -10.87
CA GLU A 187 5.07 7.86 -12.12
C GLU A 187 5.58 6.68 -12.94
N ASN A 188 4.68 5.76 -13.32
CA ASN A 188 4.99 4.61 -14.20
C ASN A 188 6.18 3.73 -13.75
N CYS A 189 6.44 3.66 -12.44
CA CYS A 189 7.50 2.80 -11.90
C CYS A 189 7.09 1.32 -11.88
N HIS A 190 8.08 0.42 -11.92
CA HIS A 190 7.90 -1.03 -11.89
C HIS A 190 8.76 -1.65 -10.79
N LEU A 191 8.14 -2.00 -9.67
CA LEU A 191 8.85 -2.53 -8.48
C LEU A 191 8.32 -3.90 -8.10
N GLU A 192 9.22 -4.88 -8.05
CA GLU A 192 8.86 -6.23 -7.67
C GLU A 192 9.78 -6.83 -6.62
N GLU A 193 9.22 -7.78 -5.87
CA GLU A 193 9.99 -8.75 -5.08
C GLU A 193 10.80 -8.15 -3.93
N PHE A 194 10.40 -7.01 -3.38
CA PHE A 194 11.06 -6.45 -2.20
C PHE A 194 10.72 -7.23 -0.93
N GLY A 195 11.75 -7.47 -0.10
CA GLY A 195 11.63 -8.07 1.25
C GLY A 195 11.00 -7.13 2.27
N ASN A 196 10.97 -5.85 1.92
CA ASN A 196 10.21 -4.79 2.55
C ASN A 196 9.20 -4.23 1.52
N ASN A 197 8.68 -3.04 1.77
CA ASN A 197 7.77 -2.35 0.88
C ASN A 197 8.34 -2.09 -0.52
N GLY A 198 7.46 -2.12 -1.54
CA GLY A 198 7.77 -1.53 -2.85
C GLY A 198 7.92 -0.02 -2.72
N ILE A 199 6.87 0.65 -2.24
CA ILE A 199 6.90 2.05 -1.80
C ILE A 199 6.59 2.14 -0.30
N TYR A 200 7.49 2.75 0.47
CA TYR A 200 7.30 3.07 1.88
C TYR A 200 7.21 4.59 2.09
N ALA A 201 5.98 5.11 2.15
CA ALA A 201 5.72 6.55 2.18
C ALA A 201 4.58 6.96 3.15
N SER A 202 4.46 6.26 4.28
CA SER A 202 3.40 6.44 5.28
C SER A 202 3.66 7.49 6.35
N ARG A 203 4.92 7.81 6.64
CA ARG A 203 5.31 8.60 7.82
C ARG A 203 6.01 9.89 7.42
N THR A 204 5.38 10.60 6.50
CA THR A 204 5.88 11.83 5.90
C THR A 204 4.82 12.91 6.01
N SER A 205 5.23 14.14 6.34
CA SER A 205 4.33 15.28 6.36
C SER A 205 4.01 15.77 4.94
N GLY A 206 4.95 15.60 4.01
CA GLY A 206 4.78 15.94 2.60
C GLY A 206 3.85 15.00 1.84
N ASN A 207 3.51 15.40 0.62
CA ASN A 207 2.57 14.69 -0.25
C ASN A 207 3.27 13.63 -1.10
N VAL A 208 2.55 12.55 -1.37
CA VAL A 208 3.04 11.42 -2.16
C VAL A 208 1.98 11.04 -3.20
N GLU A 209 2.34 11.19 -4.47
CA GLU A 209 1.45 10.92 -5.60
C GLU A 209 1.99 9.70 -6.37
N VAL A 210 1.28 8.57 -6.35
CA VAL A 210 1.63 7.41 -7.15
C VAL A 210 0.70 7.34 -8.36
N VAL A 211 1.26 7.39 -9.57
CA VAL A 211 0.50 7.41 -10.82
C VAL A 211 0.96 6.32 -11.77
N GLY A 212 0.06 5.40 -12.11
CA GLY A 212 0.38 4.26 -12.95
C GLY A 212 1.34 3.28 -12.26
N GLY A 213 2.03 2.50 -13.07
CA GLY A 213 3.05 1.55 -12.63
C GLY A 213 2.52 0.17 -12.24
N LEU A 214 3.48 -0.73 -12.03
CA LEU A 214 3.26 -2.12 -11.63
C LEU A 214 4.05 -2.42 -10.35
N PHE A 215 3.34 -2.88 -9.32
CA PHE A 215 3.93 -3.23 -8.03
C PHE A 215 3.55 -4.66 -7.67
N ARG A 216 4.50 -5.59 -7.76
CA ARG A 216 4.23 -7.02 -7.63
C ARG A 216 5.06 -7.67 -6.52
N ASN A 217 4.46 -8.55 -5.74
CA ASN A 217 5.18 -9.42 -4.79
C ASN A 217 6.13 -8.66 -3.85
N ASN A 218 5.68 -7.51 -3.36
CA ASN A 218 6.42 -6.76 -2.36
C ASN A 218 5.90 -7.13 -0.97
N ASN A 219 6.79 -7.45 -0.05
CA ASN A 219 6.42 -7.75 1.31
C ASN A 219 5.92 -6.48 2.02
N VAL A 220 5.20 -6.66 3.13
CA VAL A 220 4.60 -5.61 3.94
C VAL A 220 3.53 -4.82 3.22
N ALA A 221 3.87 -4.02 2.21
CA ALA A 221 2.91 -3.46 1.26
C ALA A 221 3.60 -3.11 -0.07
N SER A 222 2.91 -3.37 -1.17
CA SER A 222 3.35 -2.91 -2.49
C SER A 222 3.43 -1.40 -2.56
N ILE A 223 2.40 -0.72 -2.05
CA ILE A 223 2.39 0.73 -1.89
C ILE A 223 1.93 1.07 -0.49
N ARG A 224 2.64 1.94 0.21
CA ARG A 224 2.21 2.46 1.51
C ARG A 224 2.25 3.98 1.52
N ILE A 225 1.11 4.63 1.77
CA ILE A 225 0.95 6.10 1.78
C ILE A 225 0.06 6.54 2.96
N SER A 226 -0.09 7.86 3.15
CA SER A 226 -1.05 8.41 4.11
C SER A 226 -1.45 9.85 3.86
N GLY A 227 -2.64 10.18 4.39
CA GLY A 227 -3.11 11.54 4.58
C GLY A 227 -3.56 12.27 3.32
N ASN A 228 -4.14 13.44 3.53
CA ASN A 228 -4.57 14.37 2.51
C ASN A 228 -3.40 14.74 1.57
N GLY A 229 -3.72 15.00 0.31
CA GLY A 229 -2.72 15.31 -0.72
C GLY A 229 -1.91 14.11 -1.19
N SER A 230 -2.14 12.90 -0.65
CA SER A 230 -1.47 11.67 -1.10
C SER A 230 -2.45 10.68 -1.69
N PHE A 231 -2.07 10.11 -2.83
CA PHE A 231 -2.94 9.23 -3.58
C PHE A 231 -2.22 8.16 -4.39
N VAL A 232 -2.95 7.10 -4.72
CA VAL A 232 -2.58 6.11 -5.74
C VAL A 232 -3.63 6.16 -6.85
N SER A 233 -3.19 6.37 -8.09
CA SER A 233 -4.06 6.53 -9.26
C SER A 233 -3.58 5.66 -10.41
N GLY A 234 -4.43 4.77 -10.95
CA GLY A 234 -4.07 4.01 -12.16
C GLY A 234 -3.03 2.90 -11.99
N ALA A 235 -2.64 2.56 -10.76
CA ALA A 235 -1.61 1.55 -10.51
C ALA A 235 -2.16 0.13 -10.63
N THR A 236 -1.31 -0.80 -11.07
CA THR A 236 -1.56 -2.24 -10.97
C THR A 236 -0.76 -2.81 -9.79
N VAL A 237 -1.43 -3.48 -8.87
CA VAL A 237 -0.82 -4.09 -7.68
C VAL A 237 -1.13 -5.58 -7.68
N GLU A 238 -0.11 -6.42 -7.57
CA GLU A 238 -0.25 -7.87 -7.62
C GLU A 238 0.48 -8.55 -6.46
N VAL A 239 -0.20 -9.49 -5.82
CA VAL A 239 0.40 -10.44 -4.88
C VAL A 239 0.08 -11.83 -5.40
N ASP A 240 1.09 -12.46 -5.99
CA ASP A 240 1.02 -13.78 -6.60
C ASP A 240 2.37 -14.49 -6.47
N MET A 241 2.51 -15.31 -5.44
CA MET A 241 3.73 -16.05 -5.15
C MET A 241 4.04 -17.12 -6.21
N GLY A 242 3.08 -17.49 -7.07
CA GLY A 242 3.34 -18.34 -8.23
C GLY A 242 4.22 -17.65 -9.29
N GLU A 243 4.19 -16.32 -9.34
CA GLU A 243 5.00 -15.48 -10.25
C GLU A 243 6.28 -14.93 -9.59
N TYR A 244 6.58 -15.33 -8.35
CA TYR A 244 7.79 -14.89 -7.66
C TYR A 244 9.03 -15.68 -8.11
N THR A 245 10.09 -14.97 -8.48
CA THR A 245 11.33 -15.52 -9.05
C THR A 245 12.50 -15.61 -8.05
N GLY A 246 12.35 -15.02 -6.87
CA GLY A 246 13.39 -14.98 -5.85
C GLY A 246 13.44 -16.20 -4.93
N PRO A 247 14.34 -16.21 -3.94
CA PRO A 247 14.40 -17.27 -2.95
C PRO A 247 13.24 -17.19 -1.95
N LEU A 248 12.62 -18.33 -1.64
CA LEU A 248 11.53 -18.48 -0.66
C LEU A 248 12.09 -18.88 0.71
N THR A 249 12.78 -17.94 1.36
CA THR A 249 13.41 -18.17 2.68
C THR A 249 12.86 -17.18 3.71
N GLN A 250 12.75 -17.60 4.97
CA GLN A 250 12.31 -16.78 6.11
C GLN A 250 10.86 -16.28 6.04
N LEU A 251 9.98 -16.99 5.32
CA LEU A 251 8.57 -16.61 5.18
C LEU A 251 7.78 -16.73 6.50
N ASP A 252 8.22 -17.57 7.41
CA ASP A 252 7.64 -17.78 8.74
C ASP A 252 7.93 -16.63 9.73
N SER A 253 8.95 -15.82 9.46
CA SER A 253 9.37 -14.75 10.36
C SER A 253 8.40 -13.56 10.34
N GLN A 254 8.34 -12.86 9.21
CA GLN A 254 7.70 -11.54 9.09
C GLN A 254 7.11 -11.29 7.70
N PHE A 255 6.80 -12.36 6.95
CA PHE A 255 6.08 -12.25 5.70
C PHE A 255 4.63 -11.86 5.96
N ASN A 256 4.21 -10.74 5.38
CA ASN A 256 2.85 -10.24 5.52
C ASN A 256 2.55 -9.22 4.44
N THR A 257 2.12 -9.67 3.27
CA THR A 257 1.86 -8.80 2.11
C THR A 257 0.60 -7.95 2.30
N ARG A 258 0.56 -6.81 1.61
CA ARG A 258 -0.62 -5.95 1.40
C ARG A 258 -0.53 -5.39 -0.01
N GLY A 259 -1.66 -5.12 -0.64
CA GLY A 259 -1.66 -4.34 -1.87
C GLY A 259 -1.26 -2.90 -1.59
N ILE A 260 -2.24 -2.09 -1.20
CA ILE A 260 -2.06 -0.70 -0.79
C ILE A 260 -2.31 -0.58 0.71
N ALA A 261 -1.38 0.04 1.44
CA ALA A 261 -1.47 0.25 2.87
C ALA A 261 -1.61 1.74 3.21
N ILE A 262 -2.55 2.05 4.10
CA ILE A 262 -2.74 3.39 4.69
C ILE A 262 -2.27 3.35 6.13
N GLU A 263 -1.21 4.10 6.43
CA GLU A 263 -0.59 4.18 7.76
C GLU A 263 -0.05 5.59 7.93
N GLN A 264 -0.40 6.35 8.96
CA GLN A 264 0.18 7.69 9.15
C GLN A 264 1.35 7.71 10.15
N GLY A 265 1.37 6.73 11.06
CA GLY A 265 2.28 6.76 12.21
C GLY A 265 2.16 8.09 12.97
N PRO A 266 3.29 8.68 13.42
CA PRO A 266 3.29 9.93 14.18
C PRO A 266 3.29 11.19 13.28
N ALA A 267 3.14 11.07 11.96
CA ALA A 267 3.24 12.22 11.07
C ALA A 267 2.08 13.20 11.29
N ASP A 268 2.41 14.49 11.35
CA ASP A 268 1.42 15.57 11.40
C ASP A 268 0.87 15.82 9.99
N LYS A 269 -0.22 15.12 9.67
CA LYS A 269 -0.87 15.19 8.36
C LYS A 269 -2.38 15.06 8.51
N GLN A 270 -3.09 15.86 7.73
CA GLN A 270 -4.55 15.78 7.67
C GLN A 270 -4.97 14.43 7.10
N ASN A 271 -6.13 13.92 7.54
CA ASN A 271 -6.70 12.69 7.01
C ASN A 271 -7.20 12.89 5.56
N GLY A 272 -7.30 11.80 4.78
CA GLY A 272 -7.92 11.84 3.44
C GLY A 272 -7.03 11.27 2.35
N ALA A 273 -6.48 10.07 2.54
CA ALA A 273 -5.78 9.38 1.47
C ALA A 273 -6.77 8.98 0.36
N LEU A 274 -6.32 8.92 -0.89
CA LEU A 274 -7.15 8.55 -2.03
C LEU A 274 -6.54 7.38 -2.82
N VAL A 275 -7.35 6.39 -3.15
CA VAL A 275 -7.01 5.32 -4.10
C VAL A 275 -8.04 5.38 -5.22
N ARG A 276 -7.60 5.47 -6.48
CA ARG A 276 -8.55 5.53 -7.60
C ARG A 276 -8.05 4.85 -8.86
N ASP A 277 -8.97 4.37 -9.67
CA ASP A 277 -8.71 3.80 -11.00
C ASP A 277 -7.64 2.68 -10.97
N CYS A 278 -7.51 1.97 -9.84
CA CYS A 278 -6.48 0.96 -9.64
C CYS A 278 -6.99 -0.44 -10.00
N THR A 279 -6.05 -1.34 -10.27
CA THR A 279 -6.30 -2.78 -10.32
C THR A 279 -5.46 -3.47 -9.26
N ILE A 280 -6.10 -4.21 -8.36
CA ILE A 280 -5.43 -4.92 -7.27
C ILE A 280 -5.79 -6.40 -7.37
N ARG A 281 -4.79 -7.28 -7.43
CA ARG A 281 -4.99 -8.73 -7.47
C ARG A 281 -4.21 -9.41 -6.36
N ILE A 282 -4.88 -10.25 -5.57
CA ILE A 282 -4.23 -11.13 -4.59
C ILE A 282 -4.65 -12.56 -4.90
N LYS A 283 -3.71 -13.34 -5.45
CA LYS A 283 -3.96 -14.67 -5.98
C LYS A 283 -3.45 -15.77 -5.07
N GLU A 284 -2.14 -16.04 -5.13
CA GLU A 284 -1.48 -17.04 -4.31
C GLU A 284 -0.54 -16.36 -3.32
N THR A 285 -0.74 -16.57 -2.02
CA THR A 285 0.16 -16.04 -1.00
C THR A 285 -0.03 -16.77 0.32
N PRO A 286 1.05 -17.08 1.07
CA PRO A 286 0.91 -17.74 2.36
C PRO A 286 0.28 -16.82 3.41
N ARG A 287 0.37 -15.50 3.23
CA ARG A 287 -0.23 -14.52 4.15
C ARG A 287 -0.39 -13.14 3.50
N SER A 288 -1.58 -12.58 3.63
CA SER A 288 -1.85 -11.18 3.29
C SER A 288 -2.80 -10.52 4.29
N LYS A 289 -2.74 -9.19 4.38
CA LYS A 289 -3.72 -8.35 5.10
C LYS A 289 -4.70 -7.64 4.16
N GLY A 290 -4.68 -7.98 2.88
CA GLY A 290 -5.71 -7.57 1.92
C GLY A 290 -5.24 -6.62 0.83
N GLY A 291 -6.16 -6.36 -0.09
CA GLY A 291 -5.94 -5.48 -1.24
C GLY A 291 -5.68 -4.05 -0.82
N ILE A 292 -6.55 -3.50 0.02
CA ILE A 292 -6.37 -2.20 0.68
C ILE A 292 -6.43 -2.41 2.19
N ASN A 293 -5.34 -2.13 2.89
CA ASN A 293 -5.27 -2.29 4.34
C ASN A 293 -5.02 -0.95 5.03
N LEU A 294 -5.83 -0.64 6.03
CA LEU A 294 -5.60 0.49 6.93
C LEU A 294 -5.06 -0.03 8.26
N PHE A 295 -3.93 0.54 8.67
CA PHE A 295 -3.33 0.31 9.97
C PHE A 295 -4.11 1.05 11.07
N PRO A 296 -3.92 0.70 12.36
CA PRO A 296 -4.51 1.45 13.47
C PRO A 296 -4.14 2.94 13.47
N THR A 297 -2.94 3.25 12.99
CA THR A 297 -2.43 4.61 12.79
C THR A 297 -2.89 5.25 11.47
N GLY A 298 -3.59 4.53 10.62
CA GLY A 298 -4.23 5.07 9.42
C GLY A 298 -5.52 5.80 9.79
N ARG A 299 -5.73 7.00 9.23
CA ARG A 299 -6.95 7.79 9.51
C ARG A 299 -8.08 7.39 8.58
N THR A 300 -8.10 7.91 7.35
CA THR A 300 -9.21 7.72 6.41
C THR A 300 -8.71 7.44 5.01
N VAL A 301 -9.55 6.77 4.21
CA VAL A 301 -9.31 6.55 2.79
C VAL A 301 -10.60 6.62 2.00
N THR A 302 -10.54 7.25 0.83
CA THR A 302 -11.55 7.10 -0.22
C THR A 302 -10.99 6.22 -1.33
N VAL A 303 -11.77 5.22 -1.76
CA VAL A 303 -11.43 4.31 -2.86
C VAL A 303 -12.47 4.49 -3.97
N GLN A 304 -12.03 4.84 -5.18
CA GLN A 304 -12.91 5.15 -6.30
C GLN A 304 -12.58 4.32 -7.55
N ASN A 305 -13.59 3.86 -8.28
CA ASN A 305 -13.45 3.25 -9.61
C ASN A 305 -12.35 2.16 -9.68
N THR A 306 -12.19 1.39 -8.61
CA THR A 306 -11.07 0.44 -8.45
C THR A 306 -11.58 -0.99 -8.53
N THR A 307 -10.83 -1.85 -9.20
CA THR A 307 -11.12 -3.30 -9.25
C THR A 307 -10.18 -4.05 -8.33
N ILE A 308 -10.73 -4.90 -7.47
CA ILE A 308 -9.99 -5.71 -6.51
C ILE A 308 -10.40 -7.18 -6.69
N GLU A 309 -9.45 -8.03 -7.07
CA GLU A 309 -9.65 -9.46 -7.27
C GLU A 309 -8.91 -10.22 -6.16
N ILE A 310 -9.65 -10.98 -5.34
CA ILE A 310 -9.09 -11.74 -4.22
C ILE A 310 -9.44 -13.21 -4.37
N ASP A 311 -8.43 -14.01 -4.66
CA ASP A 311 -8.50 -15.46 -4.78
C ASP A 311 -7.82 -16.19 -3.61
N ALA A 312 -6.99 -15.48 -2.83
CA ALA A 312 -6.35 -16.04 -1.65
C ALA A 312 -7.34 -16.18 -0.48
N ASP A 313 -7.49 -17.40 0.04
CA ASP A 313 -8.35 -17.68 1.19
C ASP A 313 -7.93 -16.90 2.44
N GLY A 314 -8.91 -16.52 3.27
CA GLY A 314 -8.66 -15.76 4.50
C GLY A 314 -8.11 -14.35 4.25
N VAL A 315 -8.26 -13.82 3.04
CA VAL A 315 -7.81 -12.46 2.69
C VAL A 315 -9.00 -11.57 2.33
N PRO A 316 -9.14 -10.38 2.95
CA PRO A 316 -10.14 -9.39 2.57
C PRO A 316 -9.67 -8.52 1.38
N ALA A 317 -10.61 -7.96 0.62
CA ALA A 317 -10.30 -6.94 -0.40
C ALA A 317 -9.97 -5.60 0.24
N VAL A 318 -10.75 -5.19 1.24
CA VAL A 318 -10.54 -3.98 2.04
C VAL A 318 -10.57 -4.32 3.52
N TYR A 319 -9.57 -3.90 4.28
CA TYR A 319 -9.47 -4.19 5.71
C TYR A 319 -9.01 -2.98 6.52
N ARG A 320 -9.92 -2.42 7.33
CA ARG A 320 -9.58 -1.50 8.42
C ARG A 320 -9.31 -2.31 9.68
N SER A 321 -8.09 -2.22 10.19
CA SER A 321 -7.72 -2.91 11.44
C SER A 321 -8.46 -2.30 12.65
N PRO A 322 -8.62 -3.04 13.75
CA PRO A 322 -9.05 -2.45 15.04
C PRO A 322 -8.13 -1.30 15.49
N LEU A 323 -8.65 -0.39 16.30
CA LEU A 323 -7.88 0.72 16.89
C LEU A 323 -7.07 0.24 18.11
N GLU A 324 -6.06 -0.57 17.85
CA GLU A 324 -5.13 -1.09 18.86
C GLU A 324 -3.71 -0.53 18.66
N PRO A 325 -2.91 -0.38 19.73
CA PRO A 325 -1.52 0.05 19.60
C PRO A 325 -0.72 -0.82 18.64
N GLN A 326 0.00 -0.17 17.72
CA GLN A 326 0.89 -0.81 16.76
C GLN A 326 2.33 -0.68 17.22
N GLY A 327 2.79 -1.67 18.00
CA GLY A 327 4.12 -1.63 18.60
C GLY A 327 4.22 -0.46 19.57
N ARG A 328 4.99 0.58 19.21
CA ARG A 328 5.12 1.81 20.02
C ARG A 328 4.18 2.95 19.60
N PHE A 329 3.39 2.76 18.54
CA PHE A 329 2.53 3.82 18.01
C PHE A 329 1.10 3.61 18.47
N GLU A 330 0.54 4.63 19.11
CA GLU A 330 -0.87 4.67 19.45
C GLU A 330 -1.74 4.78 18.19
N PRO A 331 -3.00 4.29 18.23
CA PRO A 331 -3.96 4.50 17.15
C PRO A 331 -4.09 6.00 16.82
N ALA A 332 -4.35 6.31 15.55
CA ALA A 332 -4.53 7.70 15.16
C ALA A 332 -5.80 8.27 15.80
N THR A 333 -5.83 9.58 16.02
CA THR A 333 -7.09 10.26 16.36
C THR A 333 -8.03 10.27 15.16
N GLY A 334 -9.34 10.29 15.44
CA GLY A 334 -10.37 10.33 14.40
C GLY A 334 -10.21 11.52 13.44
N PRO A 335 -10.90 11.50 12.29
CA PRO A 335 -11.86 10.48 11.85
C PRO A 335 -11.20 9.19 11.34
N HIS A 336 -11.99 8.11 11.25
CA HIS A 336 -11.55 6.74 10.87
C HIS A 336 -12.36 6.07 9.76
N TRP A 337 -13.21 6.83 9.07
CA TRP A 337 -14.09 6.32 8.01
C TRP A 337 -13.29 5.72 6.84
N VAL A 338 -13.94 4.77 6.15
CA VAL A 338 -13.51 4.20 4.87
C VAL A 338 -14.64 4.40 3.86
N ASN A 339 -14.34 5.07 2.76
CA ASN A 339 -15.31 5.33 1.70
C ASN A 339 -14.98 4.53 0.45
N LEU A 340 -15.93 3.76 -0.05
CA LEU A 340 -15.83 2.97 -1.27
C LEU A 340 -16.89 3.46 -2.27
N GLU A 341 -16.47 3.87 -3.45
CA GLU A 341 -17.36 4.39 -4.50
C GLU A 341 -17.03 3.73 -5.84
N ASN A 342 -18.02 3.09 -6.47
CA ASN A 342 -17.84 2.40 -7.75
C ASN A 342 -16.70 1.35 -7.71
N VAL A 343 -16.56 0.64 -6.58
CA VAL A 343 -15.53 -0.40 -6.41
C VAL A 343 -16.10 -1.75 -6.81
N ARG A 344 -15.33 -2.51 -7.60
CA ARG A 344 -15.66 -3.90 -7.98
C ARG A 344 -14.73 -4.87 -7.24
N ILE A 345 -15.30 -5.70 -6.39
CA ILE A 345 -14.61 -6.75 -5.64
C ILE A 345 -15.05 -8.10 -6.18
N THR A 346 -14.10 -8.90 -6.68
CA THR A 346 -14.36 -10.24 -7.22
C THR A 346 -13.39 -11.27 -6.66
N GLY A 347 -13.60 -12.53 -7.01
CA GLY A 347 -12.63 -13.61 -6.80
C GLY A 347 -13.20 -14.77 -5.99
N LYS A 348 -12.38 -15.81 -5.83
CA LYS A 348 -12.81 -17.10 -5.24
C LYS A 348 -12.37 -17.31 -3.80
N ALA A 349 -11.82 -16.30 -3.13
CA ALA A 349 -11.35 -16.43 -1.75
C ALA A 349 -12.45 -16.87 -0.79
N GLY A 350 -12.20 -17.95 -0.06
CA GLY A 350 -13.03 -18.44 1.04
C GLY A 350 -12.67 -17.80 2.38
N GLY A 351 -13.60 -17.91 3.34
CA GLY A 351 -13.47 -17.36 4.69
C GLY A 351 -13.46 -15.82 4.76
N LEU A 352 -13.61 -15.29 5.98
CA LEU A 352 -13.70 -13.86 6.26
C LEU A 352 -14.75 -13.13 5.39
N ALA A 353 -14.51 -11.87 5.06
CA ALA A 353 -15.39 -11.03 4.24
C ALA A 353 -14.61 -10.33 3.12
N GLY A 354 -15.32 -9.90 2.08
CA GLY A 354 -14.78 -9.00 1.05
C GLY A 354 -14.31 -7.68 1.62
N VAL A 355 -15.14 -7.05 2.46
CA VAL A 355 -14.81 -5.80 3.16
C VAL A 355 -14.94 -6.02 4.66
N MET A 356 -13.89 -5.64 5.41
CA MET A 356 -13.85 -5.73 6.86
C MET A 356 -13.55 -4.36 7.47
N LEU A 357 -14.50 -3.84 8.26
CA LEU A 357 -14.43 -2.54 8.89
C LEU A 357 -14.50 -2.68 10.42
N TYR A 358 -13.38 -2.41 11.10
CA TYR A 358 -13.34 -2.29 12.55
C TYR A 358 -13.14 -0.84 12.93
N ASP A 359 -13.94 -0.35 13.90
CA ASP A 359 -13.83 0.99 14.47
C ASP A 359 -13.79 2.09 13.40
N ALA A 360 -14.61 1.94 12.35
CA ALA A 360 -14.64 2.81 11.17
C ALA A 360 -15.98 3.55 11.05
N PRO A 361 -16.35 4.39 12.03
CA PRO A 361 -17.65 5.06 12.03
C PRO A 361 -17.78 6.03 10.85
N ASN A 362 -19.02 6.22 10.38
CA ASN A 362 -19.37 7.11 9.28
C ASN A 362 -18.73 6.71 7.94
N SER A 363 -18.48 5.41 7.73
CA SER A 363 -18.02 4.85 6.46
C SER A 363 -19.13 4.84 5.41
N VAL A 364 -18.76 4.91 4.13
CA VAL A 364 -19.73 4.89 3.01
C VAL A 364 -19.34 3.80 2.02
N VAL A 365 -20.33 2.99 1.60
CA VAL A 365 -20.19 2.03 0.51
C VAL A 365 -21.26 2.34 -0.53
N ARG A 366 -20.85 2.97 -1.63
CA ARG A 366 -21.74 3.46 -2.67
C ARG A 366 -21.47 2.79 -4.00
N ASN A 367 -22.52 2.28 -4.63
CA ASN A 367 -22.50 1.68 -5.96
C ASN A 367 -21.36 0.65 -6.15
N CYS A 368 -21.10 -0.15 -5.12
CA CYS A 368 -20.06 -1.17 -5.15
C CYS A 368 -20.63 -2.53 -5.56
N THR A 369 -19.84 -3.33 -6.26
CA THR A 369 -20.16 -4.74 -6.57
C THR A 369 -19.22 -5.63 -5.80
N ILE A 370 -19.77 -6.53 -4.98
CA ILE A 370 -19.02 -7.58 -4.27
C ILE A 370 -19.54 -8.92 -4.77
N ASP A 371 -18.76 -9.62 -5.56
CA ASP A 371 -19.11 -10.90 -6.18
C ASP A 371 -18.02 -11.92 -5.88
N GLN A 372 -18.17 -12.64 -4.76
CA GLN A 372 -17.16 -13.57 -4.26
C GLN A 372 -17.76 -14.95 -4.03
N SER A 373 -17.21 -15.94 -4.74
CA SER A 373 -17.77 -17.29 -4.81
C SER A 373 -17.09 -18.30 -3.87
N GLY A 374 -16.09 -17.88 -3.11
CA GLY A 374 -15.37 -18.75 -2.19
C GLY A 374 -16.25 -19.24 -1.04
N PRO A 375 -15.98 -20.41 -0.44
CA PRO A 375 -16.78 -20.95 0.65
C PRO A 375 -16.71 -20.08 1.90
N ASP A 376 -17.80 -20.04 2.67
CA ASP A 376 -17.88 -19.34 3.96
C ASP A 376 -17.46 -17.86 3.90
N ARG A 377 -17.78 -17.19 2.79
CA ARG A 377 -17.40 -15.82 2.50
C ARG A 377 -18.54 -14.86 2.78
N ASP A 378 -18.30 -13.84 3.59
CA ASP A 378 -19.21 -12.70 3.76
C ASP A 378 -18.92 -11.58 2.75
N GLY A 379 -19.90 -10.71 2.54
CA GLY A 379 -19.75 -9.50 1.73
C GLY A 379 -19.04 -8.40 2.50
N ILE A 380 -19.76 -7.79 3.44
CA ILE A 380 -19.26 -6.70 4.28
C ILE A 380 -19.44 -7.06 5.75
N PHE A 381 -18.34 -7.10 6.49
CA PHE A 381 -18.29 -7.35 7.92
C PHE A 381 -17.87 -6.06 8.65
N MET A 382 -18.66 -5.66 9.65
CA MET A 382 -18.49 -4.41 10.37
C MET A 382 -18.56 -4.65 11.88
N VAL A 383 -17.60 -4.11 12.62
CA VAL A 383 -17.64 -4.06 14.09
C VAL A 383 -17.36 -2.64 14.54
N ASN A 384 -18.17 -2.12 15.46
CA ASN A 384 -18.05 -0.76 16.02
C ASN A 384 -17.98 0.35 14.94
N SER A 385 -18.50 0.08 13.74
CA SER A 385 -18.46 0.99 12.60
C SER A 385 -19.82 1.66 12.43
N VAL A 386 -20.22 2.39 13.46
CA VAL A 386 -21.54 3.03 13.55
C VAL A 386 -21.76 4.05 12.44
N SER A 387 -23.02 4.27 12.07
CA SER A 387 -23.44 5.17 11.00
C SER A 387 -22.81 4.84 9.65
N THR A 388 -22.57 3.55 9.35
CA THR A 388 -22.13 3.15 8.02
C THR A 388 -23.31 3.28 7.04
N LEU A 389 -23.07 3.93 5.91
CA LEU A 389 -24.05 4.13 4.86
C LEU A 389 -23.79 3.16 3.69
N ILE A 390 -24.82 2.40 3.33
CA ILE A 390 -24.87 1.62 2.09
C ILE A 390 -25.79 2.33 1.10
N ASP A 391 -25.28 2.60 -0.10
CA ASP A 391 -26.02 3.27 -1.16
C ASP A 391 -25.91 2.48 -2.47
N GLY A 392 -26.85 1.56 -2.66
CA GLY A 392 -26.99 0.75 -3.86
C GLY A 392 -25.88 -0.29 -4.04
N GLY A 393 -25.67 -0.71 -5.29
CA GLY A 393 -24.70 -1.76 -5.64
C GLY A 393 -25.26 -3.18 -5.55
N SER A 394 -24.36 -4.17 -5.51
CA SER A 394 -24.72 -5.59 -5.41
C SER A 394 -23.74 -6.38 -4.54
N VAL A 395 -24.25 -7.34 -3.79
CA VAL A 395 -23.47 -8.24 -2.94
C VAL A 395 -23.94 -9.68 -3.14
N THR A 396 -23.07 -10.49 -3.74
CA THR A 396 -23.24 -11.92 -3.99
C THR A 396 -22.10 -12.67 -3.32
N THR A 397 -22.44 -13.42 -2.27
CA THR A 397 -21.47 -14.19 -1.47
C THR A 397 -22.08 -15.51 -1.02
N THR A 398 -21.25 -16.42 -0.51
CA THR A 398 -21.70 -17.77 -0.13
C THR A 398 -22.25 -17.85 1.30
N ARG A 399 -21.91 -16.89 2.18
CA ARG A 399 -22.39 -16.80 3.57
C ARG A 399 -23.34 -15.60 3.75
N TYR A 400 -22.93 -14.45 4.29
CA TYR A 400 -23.84 -13.31 4.50
C TYR A 400 -23.43 -12.08 3.69
N PRO A 401 -24.37 -11.40 3.01
CA PRO A 401 -24.09 -10.13 2.36
C PRO A 401 -23.56 -9.05 3.32
N PHE A 402 -24.17 -8.90 4.49
CA PHE A 402 -23.76 -7.92 5.51
C PHE A 402 -23.79 -8.56 6.90
N VAL A 403 -22.76 -8.28 7.69
CA VAL A 403 -22.65 -8.69 9.10
C VAL A 403 -22.23 -7.48 9.92
N VAL A 404 -23.01 -7.18 10.96
CA VAL A 404 -22.84 -6.01 11.84
C VAL A 404 -22.74 -6.49 13.27
N GLY A 405 -21.59 -6.27 13.89
CA GLY A 405 -21.30 -6.52 15.30
C GLY A 405 -21.06 -5.24 16.08
N VAL A 406 -21.28 -5.31 17.39
CA VAL A 406 -20.95 -4.23 18.33
C VAL A 406 -20.32 -4.85 19.58
N ASN A 407 -19.13 -4.37 19.94
CA ASN A 407 -18.38 -4.82 21.11
C ASN A 407 -18.34 -3.68 22.14
N GLY A 408 -18.98 -3.87 23.30
CA GLY A 408 -18.96 -2.89 24.40
C GLY A 408 -20.02 -1.77 24.34
N GLN A 409 -19.77 -0.67 25.06
CA GLN A 409 -20.73 0.42 25.31
C GLN A 409 -20.92 1.35 24.10
N ALA A 410 -21.51 0.86 23.00
CA ALA A 410 -22.11 1.77 22.03
C ALA A 410 -23.24 2.57 22.70
N GLU A 411 -23.40 3.84 22.32
CA GLU A 411 -24.48 4.69 22.82
C GLU A 411 -25.85 4.02 22.57
N THR A 412 -26.72 4.11 23.56
CA THR A 412 -28.09 3.59 23.46
C THR A 412 -28.78 4.31 22.29
N ASN A 413 -29.24 3.54 21.30
CA ASN A 413 -29.87 3.98 20.04
C ASN A 413 -28.94 4.57 18.96
N ALA A 414 -27.61 4.39 19.05
CA ALA A 414 -26.74 4.74 17.94
C ALA A 414 -27.14 3.98 16.66
N CYS A 415 -27.10 4.67 15.53
CA CYS A 415 -27.35 4.04 14.26
C CYS A 415 -26.14 3.21 13.83
N LEU A 416 -26.31 1.94 13.48
CA LEU A 416 -25.22 1.05 13.08
C LEU A 416 -25.03 1.02 11.57
N LEU A 417 -26.12 0.76 10.85
CA LEU A 417 -26.13 0.59 9.40
C LEU A 417 -27.36 1.29 8.82
N GLN A 418 -27.15 2.06 7.75
CA GLN A 418 -28.18 2.77 7.01
C GLN A 418 -28.16 2.35 5.54
N PHE A 419 -29.33 2.38 4.92
CA PHE A 419 -29.49 2.15 3.48
C PHE A 419 -30.16 3.38 2.86
N GLU A 420 -29.43 4.11 2.02
CA GLU A 420 -30.01 5.18 1.18
C GLU A 420 -30.72 4.56 -0.04
N SER A 421 -30.05 3.60 -0.68
CA SER A 421 -30.63 2.76 -1.73
C SER A 421 -30.36 1.29 -1.41
N ASN A 422 -31.38 0.43 -1.54
CA ASN A 422 -31.22 -1.00 -1.26
C ASN A 422 -30.25 -1.65 -2.27
N PRO A 423 -29.21 -2.37 -1.81
CA PRO A 423 -28.35 -3.16 -2.69
C PRO A 423 -29.09 -4.40 -3.20
N GLN A 424 -28.69 -4.88 -4.38
CA GLN A 424 -29.08 -6.22 -4.81
C GLN A 424 -28.30 -7.25 -3.99
N VAL A 425 -28.99 -8.11 -3.25
CA VAL A 425 -28.37 -9.19 -2.47
C VAL A 425 -28.85 -10.55 -2.96
N GLN A 426 -27.92 -11.48 -3.17
CA GLN A 426 -28.28 -12.88 -3.38
C GLN A 426 -28.36 -13.61 -2.04
N PRO A 427 -29.40 -14.43 -1.80
CA PRO A 427 -29.48 -15.27 -0.61
C PRO A 427 -28.30 -16.25 -0.58
N SER A 428 -27.78 -16.53 0.61
CA SER A 428 -26.66 -17.45 0.81
C SER A 428 -26.95 -18.83 0.19
N SER A 429 -25.94 -19.51 -0.37
CA SER A 429 -26.11 -20.88 -0.88
C SER A 429 -26.35 -21.91 0.24
N ARG A 430 -26.14 -21.53 1.52
CA ARG A 430 -26.63 -22.28 2.69
C ARG A 430 -28.16 -22.19 2.87
N SER A 431 -28.83 -21.33 2.10
CA SER A 431 -30.28 -21.18 2.08
C SER A 431 -30.87 -21.77 0.79
N SER A 432 -31.06 -23.10 0.77
CA SER A 432 -32.03 -23.71 -0.17
C SER A 432 -33.49 -23.47 0.26
N GLY A 433 -33.72 -22.48 1.11
CA GLY A 433 -35.03 -22.01 1.58
C GLY A 433 -34.86 -20.87 2.58
N PRO A 434 -35.95 -20.10 2.87
CA PRO A 434 -35.92 -19.07 3.90
C PRO A 434 -35.42 -19.67 5.21
N ILE A 435 -34.40 -19.03 5.82
CA ILE A 435 -33.86 -19.47 7.10
C ILE A 435 -34.98 -19.32 8.13
N ARG A 436 -35.49 -20.45 8.62
CA ARG A 436 -36.60 -20.44 9.59
C ARG A 436 -36.10 -19.84 10.90
N THR A 437 -36.89 -18.95 11.48
CA THR A 437 -36.67 -18.41 12.83
C THR A 437 -36.34 -19.55 13.80
N GLY A 438 -35.19 -19.48 14.48
CA GLY A 438 -34.69 -20.53 15.37
C GLY A 438 -33.66 -21.51 14.78
N SER A 439 -33.18 -21.28 13.55
CA SER A 439 -32.06 -22.04 12.97
C SER A 439 -30.73 -21.59 13.58
N THR A 440 -29.90 -22.51 14.07
CA THR A 440 -28.54 -22.18 14.55
C THR A 440 -27.64 -21.94 13.34
N VAL A 441 -27.06 -20.74 13.21
CA VAL A 441 -26.02 -20.49 12.20
C VAL A 441 -24.77 -19.97 12.89
N VAL A 442 -23.64 -20.58 12.51
CA VAL A 442 -22.32 -20.31 13.06
C VAL A 442 -21.66 -19.20 12.24
N ILE A 443 -21.43 -18.06 12.89
CA ILE A 443 -20.41 -17.07 12.51
C ILE A 443 -19.22 -17.48 13.38
N ASP A 444 -18.14 -18.03 12.79
CA ASP A 444 -16.91 -18.59 13.43
C ASP A 444 -16.88 -18.40 14.97
N GLU A 445 -17.31 -19.30 15.87
CA GLU A 445 -16.98 -20.71 16.10
C GLU A 445 -18.08 -21.32 17.01
N SER A 446 -19.12 -22.02 16.54
CA SER A 446 -20.16 -22.67 17.39
C SER A 446 -20.86 -21.84 18.50
N GLU A 447 -20.52 -20.56 18.66
CA GLU A 447 -20.77 -19.78 19.86
C GLU A 447 -22.02 -18.91 19.77
N TYR A 448 -22.71 -18.86 18.64
CA TYR A 448 -23.89 -18.00 18.46
C TYR A 448 -25.17 -18.82 18.27
N ARG A 449 -26.29 -18.30 18.80
CA ARG A 449 -27.67 -18.80 18.52
C ARG A 449 -28.54 -17.69 17.93
N VAL A 450 -29.55 -18.06 17.15
CA VAL A 450 -30.53 -17.11 16.61
C VAL A 450 -31.65 -16.86 17.60
N ASP A 451 -31.94 -15.60 17.90
CA ASP A 451 -33.00 -15.22 18.85
C ASP A 451 -34.01 -14.19 18.30
N GLY A 452 -33.87 -13.76 17.04
CA GLY A 452 -34.79 -12.84 16.37
C GLY A 452 -34.54 -12.69 14.87
N GLY A 453 -35.48 -12.03 14.18
CA GLY A 453 -35.37 -11.67 12.77
C GLY A 453 -36.49 -10.73 12.32
N GLY A 454 -36.31 -10.10 11.16
CA GLY A 454 -37.27 -9.14 10.63
C GLY A 454 -36.93 -8.64 9.23
N VAL A 455 -37.62 -7.59 8.81
CA VAL A 455 -37.38 -6.88 7.54
C VAL A 455 -37.04 -5.41 7.81
N LEU A 456 -36.05 -4.88 7.10
CA LEU A 456 -35.64 -3.47 7.15
C LEU A 456 -36.16 -2.76 5.89
N GLY A 457 -36.92 -1.69 6.10
CA GLY A 457 -37.40 -0.78 5.05
C GLY A 457 -36.37 0.30 4.71
N MET A 458 -36.66 1.07 3.66
CA MET A 458 -35.89 2.27 3.30
C MET A 458 -36.00 3.32 4.42
N ASP A 459 -34.95 4.11 4.65
CA ASP A 459 -34.81 5.08 5.75
C ASP A 459 -34.79 4.47 7.17
N ASN A 460 -34.88 3.15 7.31
CA ASN A 460 -34.71 2.49 8.61
C ASN A 460 -33.23 2.28 8.90
N CYS A 461 -32.82 2.75 10.07
CA CYS A 461 -31.52 2.42 10.62
C CYS A 461 -31.58 1.10 11.41
N VAL A 462 -30.60 0.22 11.21
CA VAL A 462 -30.29 -0.81 12.21
C VAL A 462 -29.67 -0.12 13.42
N ALA A 463 -30.40 0.00 14.52
CA ALA A 463 -29.94 0.70 15.72
C ALA A 463 -29.28 -0.24 16.72
N THR A 464 -28.47 0.29 17.65
CA THR A 464 -27.98 -0.50 18.80
C THR A 464 -29.11 -1.09 19.63
N ALA A 465 -30.29 -0.49 19.60
CA ALA A 465 -31.50 -1.03 20.22
C ALA A 465 -31.99 -2.33 19.58
N ASP A 466 -31.75 -2.57 18.29
CA ASP A 466 -32.12 -3.85 17.66
C ASP A 466 -31.26 -5.01 18.20
N LEU A 467 -30.09 -4.68 18.76
CA LEU A 467 -29.18 -5.58 19.45
C LEU A 467 -29.44 -5.68 20.97
N VAL A 468 -30.67 -5.40 21.48
CA VAL A 468 -30.98 -5.29 22.93
C VAL A 468 -30.17 -6.29 23.79
N ARG A 469 -29.35 -5.71 24.67
CA ARG A 469 -28.37 -6.36 25.55
C ARG A 469 -28.95 -7.59 26.29
N LEU A 470 -28.43 -8.77 25.96
CA LEU A 470 -28.22 -9.80 26.97
C LEU A 470 -26.89 -9.44 27.65
N ALA A 471 -26.94 -9.14 28.96
CA ALA A 471 -25.78 -8.60 29.67
C ALA A 471 -24.52 -9.47 29.44
N ASN A 472 -23.42 -8.83 29.02
CA ASN A 472 -22.07 -9.39 28.86
C ASN A 472 -21.82 -10.33 27.67
N LYS A 473 -22.60 -10.24 26.59
CA LYS A 473 -22.40 -11.07 25.38
C LYS A 473 -22.25 -10.24 24.11
N GLU A 474 -21.40 -10.70 23.20
CA GLU A 474 -21.29 -10.15 21.85
C GLU A 474 -22.59 -10.46 21.07
N ASN A 475 -23.11 -9.44 20.37
CA ASN A 475 -24.32 -9.53 19.56
C ASN A 475 -23.98 -9.16 18.12
N THR A 476 -24.45 -9.97 17.18
CA THR A 476 -24.24 -9.77 15.75
C THR A 476 -25.57 -9.82 15.01
N LEU A 477 -25.74 -8.94 14.02
CA LEU A 477 -26.85 -8.96 13.09
C LEU A 477 -26.32 -9.31 11.69
N ALA A 478 -27.00 -10.20 10.97
CA ALA A 478 -26.68 -10.47 9.57
C ALA A 478 -27.88 -10.24 8.65
N ILE A 479 -27.63 -9.64 7.49
CA ILE A 479 -28.58 -9.60 6.38
C ILE A 479 -28.51 -10.93 5.65
N THR A 480 -29.67 -11.55 5.40
CA THR A 480 -29.74 -12.91 4.83
C THR A 480 -30.28 -12.95 3.41
N GLY A 481 -30.95 -11.89 2.96
CA GLY A 481 -31.57 -11.83 1.64
C GLY A 481 -32.55 -10.67 1.50
N THR A 482 -33.50 -10.81 0.58
CA THR A 482 -34.61 -9.85 0.39
C THR A 482 -35.97 -10.53 0.48
N ASN A 483 -36.95 -9.81 1.02
CA ASN A 483 -38.35 -10.19 1.04
C ASN A 483 -39.19 -9.00 0.56
N ASN A 484 -39.88 -9.15 -0.57
CA ASN A 484 -40.68 -8.08 -1.20
C ASN A 484 -39.89 -6.76 -1.43
N GLY A 485 -38.60 -6.86 -1.76
CA GLY A 485 -37.72 -5.70 -1.97
C GLY A 485 -37.17 -5.05 -0.70
N GLN A 486 -37.54 -5.56 0.48
CA GLN A 486 -36.98 -5.18 1.78
C GLN A 486 -35.87 -6.15 2.19
N LEU A 487 -34.90 -5.69 2.99
CA LEU A 487 -33.79 -6.52 3.44
C LEU A 487 -34.23 -7.41 4.61
N GLU A 488 -34.01 -8.72 4.51
CA GLU A 488 -34.27 -9.67 5.58
C GLU A 488 -33.03 -9.82 6.46
N TRP A 489 -33.23 -9.91 7.78
CA TRP A 489 -32.14 -10.01 8.74
C TRP A 489 -32.41 -11.02 9.87
N LEU A 490 -31.32 -11.50 10.48
CA LEU A 490 -31.31 -12.35 11.67
C LEU A 490 -30.43 -11.76 12.77
N ARG A 491 -30.86 -11.94 14.02
CA ARG A 491 -30.05 -11.63 15.20
C ARG A 491 -29.36 -12.88 15.73
N PHE A 492 -28.08 -12.73 16.03
CA PHE A 492 -27.23 -13.72 16.68
C PHE A 492 -26.79 -13.20 18.04
N VAL A 493 -26.92 -14.06 19.06
CA VAL A 493 -26.45 -13.79 20.42
C VAL A 493 -25.49 -14.88 20.84
N ALA A 494 -24.38 -14.51 21.51
CA ALA A 494 -23.43 -15.51 21.99
C ALA A 494 -24.11 -16.48 23.00
N GLN A 495 -23.69 -17.75 22.96
CA GLN A 495 -24.23 -18.87 23.73
C GLN A 495 -23.85 -18.81 25.19
#